data_AF-A0A1W6CM48-F1
#
_entry.id   AF-A0A1W6CM48-F1
#
_cell.length_a   1.000
_cell.length_b   1.000
_cell.length_c   1.000
_cell.angle_alpha   90.00
_cell.angle_beta   90.00
_cell.angle_gamma   90.00
#
_symmetry.space_group_name_H-M   'P 1'
#
loop_
_entity.id
_entity.type
_entity.pdbx_description
1 polymer ?
#
loop_
_entity_poly.entity_id
_entity_poly.type
_entity_poly.pdbx_seq_one_letter_code
_entity_poly.pdbx_strand_id
1 'polypeptide(L)'
;MAEQDDDSERGFLGERGASTIPVYRMENADWFQLADEVNVTLMRLATWAVNSVKTSSMAPEAVAVRVLLRSCGMYQGVIMLTERGMVAEGRTLTRALIENAFGIAALVDKPQEFMDMLREDSEASGQNQRKFLLAEDLIASGATRDKLQAASSGRRRRS
;
A
#
# COMPACT_ATOMS: atom_id res chain seq x y z
N MET A 1 37.17 8.66 -1.46
CA MET A 1 36.60 9.93 -1.98
C MET A 1 35.42 9.66 -2.91
N ALA A 2 35.49 8.65 -3.80
CA ALA A 2 34.34 8.25 -4.65
C ALA A 2 33.14 7.65 -3.89
N GLU A 3 33.36 6.81 -2.87
CA GLU A 3 32.26 6.21 -2.06
C GLU A 3 31.42 7.25 -1.28
N GLN A 4 32.02 8.38 -0.86
CA GLN A 4 31.30 9.41 -0.09
C GLN A 4 30.39 10.28 -0.97
N ASP A 5 30.71 10.43 -2.27
CA ASP A 5 29.88 11.17 -3.22
C ASP A 5 28.66 10.34 -3.66
N ASP A 6 28.82 9.03 -3.95
CA ASP A 6 27.72 8.14 -4.40
C ASP A 6 26.58 8.05 -3.36
N ASP A 7 26.91 7.96 -2.07
CA ASP A 7 25.92 7.88 -1.00
C ASP A 7 25.13 9.19 -0.82
N SER A 8 25.75 10.34 -1.08
CA SER A 8 25.09 11.63 -0.99
C SER A 8 24.06 11.84 -2.11
N GLU A 9 24.31 11.26 -3.29
CA GLU A 9 23.44 11.35 -4.46
C GLU A 9 22.37 10.24 -4.49
N ARG A 10 22.71 9.02 -4.03
CA ARG A 10 21.87 7.82 -4.19
C ARG A 10 21.26 7.30 -2.89
N GLY A 11 21.70 7.81 -1.74
CA GLY A 11 21.17 7.46 -0.43
C GLY A 11 21.17 5.95 -0.18
N PHE A 12 20.04 5.40 0.28
CA PHE A 12 19.90 3.96 0.56
C PHE A 12 20.01 3.05 -0.69
N LEU A 13 20.04 3.62 -1.90
CA LEU A 13 20.27 2.90 -3.15
C LEU A 13 21.74 2.95 -3.62
N GLY A 14 22.61 3.67 -2.90
CA GLY A 14 24.04 3.73 -3.15
C GLY A 14 24.80 2.50 -2.66
N GLU A 15 26.10 2.47 -2.91
CA GLU A 15 26.97 1.33 -2.58
C GLU A 15 26.95 0.98 -1.10
N ARG A 16 26.87 1.96 -0.19
CA ARG A 16 26.74 1.71 1.25
C ARG A 16 25.43 1.04 1.63
N GLY A 17 24.33 1.43 0.98
CA GLY A 17 23.03 0.79 1.18
C GLY A 17 23.06 -0.69 0.79
N ALA A 18 23.75 -1.02 -0.31
CA ALA A 18 23.92 -2.40 -0.75
C ALA A 18 24.91 -3.18 0.13
N SER A 19 26.03 -2.58 0.54
CA SER A 19 27.08 -3.25 1.32
C SER A 19 26.66 -3.55 2.77
N THR A 20 25.66 -2.84 3.29
CA THR A 20 25.11 -3.09 4.65
C THR A 20 24.10 -4.24 4.72
N ILE A 21 23.55 -4.70 3.59
CA ILE A 21 22.61 -5.85 3.53
C ILE A 21 23.15 -7.10 4.25
N PRO A 22 24.36 -7.63 3.92
CA PRO A 22 24.87 -8.81 4.60
C PRO A 22 25.08 -8.59 6.09
N VAL A 23 25.46 -7.38 6.51
CA VAL A 23 25.64 -7.03 7.94
C VAL A 23 24.31 -7.10 8.67
N TYR A 24 23.28 -6.41 8.18
CA TYR A 24 21.96 -6.41 8.83
C TYR A 24 21.31 -7.79 8.85
N ARG A 25 21.45 -8.57 7.77
CA ARG A 25 20.94 -9.95 7.74
C ARG A 25 21.70 -10.85 8.70
N MET A 26 23.02 -10.71 8.84
CA MET A 26 23.80 -11.49 9.79
C MET A 26 23.48 -11.12 11.25
N GLU A 27 23.40 -9.84 11.57
CA GLU A 27 23.10 -9.36 12.93
C GLU A 27 21.69 -9.73 13.40
N ASN A 28 20.76 -9.95 12.47
CA ASN A 28 19.36 -10.26 12.75
C ASN A 28 18.92 -11.57 12.09
N ALA A 29 19.83 -12.56 12.00
CA ALA A 29 19.64 -13.78 11.22
C ALA A 29 18.32 -14.50 11.52
N ASP A 30 17.99 -14.70 12.80
CA ASP A 30 16.75 -15.38 13.21
C ASP A 30 15.49 -14.64 12.73
N TRP A 31 15.51 -13.31 12.77
CA TRP A 31 14.38 -12.49 12.31
C TRP A 31 14.22 -12.53 10.80
N PHE A 32 15.32 -12.46 10.05
CA PHE A 32 15.27 -12.57 8.60
C PHE A 32 14.90 -13.98 8.15
N GLN A 33 15.38 -15.01 8.84
CA GLN A 33 14.97 -16.39 8.59
C GLN A 33 13.46 -16.55 8.78
N LEU A 34 12.92 -16.13 9.94
CA LEU A 34 11.49 -16.15 10.18
C LEU A 34 10.74 -15.34 9.12
N ALA A 35 11.28 -14.19 8.72
CA ALA A 35 10.65 -13.35 7.73
C ALA A 35 10.55 -14.06 6.38
N ASP A 36 11.63 -14.71 5.94
CA ASP A 36 11.68 -15.48 4.69
C ASP A 36 10.74 -16.70 4.72
N GLU A 37 10.64 -17.41 5.85
CA GLU A 37 9.70 -18.53 6.04
C GLU A 37 8.23 -18.09 5.98
N VAL A 38 7.90 -16.96 6.60
CA VAL A 38 6.56 -16.35 6.51
C VAL A 38 6.27 -15.91 5.07
N ASN A 39 7.24 -15.31 4.36
CA ASN A 39 7.06 -14.95 2.95
C ASN A 39 6.74 -16.17 2.09
N VAL A 40 7.47 -17.29 2.26
CA VAL A 40 7.18 -18.54 1.54
C VAL A 40 5.76 -19.03 1.83
N THR A 41 5.33 -18.97 3.08
CA THR A 41 3.99 -19.39 3.49
C THR A 41 2.91 -18.50 2.90
N LEU A 42 3.09 -17.17 2.95
CA LEU A 42 2.18 -16.20 2.35
C LEU A 42 2.06 -16.40 0.83
N MET A 43 3.18 -16.59 0.14
CA MET A 43 3.18 -16.83 -1.31
C MET A 43 2.46 -18.13 -1.68
N ARG A 44 2.67 -19.22 -0.92
CA ARG A 44 1.94 -20.48 -1.11
C ARG A 44 0.44 -20.29 -0.93
N LEU A 45 0.03 -19.58 0.12
CA LEU A 45 -1.38 -19.27 0.36
C LEU A 45 -1.97 -18.43 -0.76
N ALA A 46 -1.26 -17.40 -1.23
CA ALA A 46 -1.69 -16.55 -2.32
C ALA A 46 -1.85 -17.33 -3.64
N THR A 47 -0.88 -18.18 -3.98
CA THR A 47 -0.97 -19.06 -5.16
C THR A 47 -2.16 -19.99 -5.07
N TRP A 48 -2.39 -20.62 -3.91
CA TRP A 48 -3.56 -21.46 -3.70
C TRP A 48 -4.86 -20.66 -3.87
N ALA A 49 -4.98 -19.50 -3.22
CA ALA A 49 -6.19 -18.69 -3.23
C ALA A 49 -6.56 -18.21 -4.64
N VAL A 50 -5.58 -17.75 -5.43
CA VAL A 50 -5.78 -17.34 -6.84
C VAL A 50 -6.30 -18.51 -7.70
N ASN A 51 -5.82 -19.72 -7.42
CA ASN A 51 -6.20 -20.91 -8.18
C ASN A 51 -7.55 -21.48 -7.73
N SER A 52 -7.91 -21.35 -6.46
CA SER A 52 -9.13 -21.94 -5.88
C SER A 52 -10.35 -21.03 -5.93
N VAL A 53 -10.17 -19.71 -5.82
CA VAL A 53 -11.30 -18.77 -5.77
C VAL A 53 -11.73 -18.39 -7.19
N LYS A 54 -12.85 -18.96 -7.66
CA LYS A 54 -13.46 -18.71 -8.98
C LYS A 54 -14.84 -18.09 -8.84
N THR A 55 -14.88 -16.84 -8.38
CA THR A 55 -16.11 -16.07 -8.18
C THR A 55 -16.01 -14.71 -8.86
N SER A 56 -17.10 -13.94 -8.83
CA SER A 56 -17.15 -12.58 -9.36
C SER A 56 -16.08 -11.70 -8.70
N SER A 57 -15.56 -10.72 -9.46
CA SER A 57 -14.48 -9.86 -8.96
C SER A 57 -14.88 -9.14 -7.67
N MET A 58 -16.15 -8.74 -7.50
CA MET A 58 -16.63 -8.03 -6.33
C MET A 58 -17.18 -8.94 -5.22
N ALA A 59 -17.04 -10.25 -5.34
CA ALA A 59 -17.35 -11.13 -4.22
C ALA A 59 -16.31 -10.95 -3.10
N PRO A 60 -16.71 -11.05 -1.81
CA PRO A 60 -15.80 -10.90 -0.67
C PRO A 60 -14.53 -11.75 -0.77
N GLU A 61 -14.64 -12.99 -1.25
CA GLU A 61 -13.51 -13.92 -1.39
C GLU A 61 -12.52 -13.44 -2.46
N ALA A 62 -13.01 -12.93 -3.59
CA ALA A 62 -12.16 -12.37 -4.63
C ALA A 62 -11.47 -11.08 -4.19
N VAL A 63 -12.14 -10.26 -3.35
CA VAL A 63 -11.51 -9.10 -2.71
C VAL A 63 -10.43 -9.55 -1.74
N ALA A 64 -10.70 -10.53 -0.87
CA ALA A 64 -9.73 -11.06 0.08
C ALA A 64 -8.47 -11.59 -0.62
N VAL A 65 -8.60 -12.29 -1.75
CA VAL A 65 -7.46 -12.75 -2.56
C VAL A 65 -6.60 -11.57 -3.03
N ARG A 66 -7.20 -10.48 -3.49
CA ARG A 66 -6.45 -9.29 -3.93
C ARG A 66 -5.78 -8.55 -2.78
N VAL A 67 -6.44 -8.46 -1.62
CA VAL A 67 -5.84 -7.89 -0.40
C VAL A 67 -4.67 -8.76 0.06
N LEU A 68 -4.77 -10.08 -0.01
CA LEU A 68 -3.67 -11.01 0.28
C LEU A 68 -2.50 -10.80 -0.68
N LEU A 69 -2.74 -10.77 -2.01
CA LEU A 69 -1.68 -10.52 -3.00
C LEU A 69 -0.97 -9.19 -2.77
N ARG A 70 -1.73 -8.14 -2.46
CA ARG A 70 -1.18 -6.82 -2.11
C ARG A 70 -0.30 -6.91 -0.86
N SER A 71 -0.73 -7.68 0.14
CA SER A 71 0.00 -7.91 1.39
C SER A 71 1.29 -8.68 1.15
N CYS A 72 1.32 -9.68 0.27
CA CYS A 72 2.56 -10.36 -0.12
C CYS A 72 3.63 -9.38 -0.62
N GLY A 73 3.26 -8.49 -1.55
CA GLY A 73 4.19 -7.48 -2.06
C GLY A 73 4.66 -6.47 -1.01
N MET A 74 3.78 -6.08 -0.09
CA MET A 74 4.15 -5.18 1.02
C MET A 74 5.10 -5.85 1.99
N TYR A 75 4.86 -7.12 2.31
CA TYR A 75 5.71 -7.91 3.19
C TYR A 75 7.12 -8.09 2.63
N GLN A 76 7.23 -8.40 1.34
CA GLN A 76 8.51 -8.42 0.64
C GLN A 76 9.17 -7.03 0.65
N GLY A 77 8.39 -5.96 0.48
CA GLY A 77 8.86 -4.59 0.65
C GLY A 77 9.45 -4.32 2.03
N VAL A 78 8.81 -4.78 3.11
CA VAL A 78 9.33 -4.65 4.48
C VAL A 78 10.70 -5.33 4.61
N ILE A 79 10.86 -6.55 4.08
CA ILE A 79 12.14 -7.27 4.09
C ILE A 79 13.22 -6.46 3.36
N MET A 80 12.93 -6.00 2.13
CA MET A 80 13.89 -5.25 1.30
C MET A 80 14.29 -3.88 1.89
N LEU A 81 13.37 -3.23 2.60
CA LEU A 81 13.64 -1.96 3.28
C LEU A 81 14.47 -2.19 4.55
N THR A 82 14.11 -3.18 5.35
CA THR A 82 14.80 -3.48 6.61
C THR A 82 16.22 -3.99 6.37
N GLU A 83 16.48 -4.77 5.31
CA GLU A 83 17.84 -5.19 4.95
C GLU A 83 18.73 -4.03 4.49
N ARG A 84 18.17 -2.87 4.11
CA ARG A 84 18.91 -1.63 3.78
C ARG A 84 18.97 -0.64 4.94
N GLY A 85 18.50 -1.02 6.12
CA GLY A 85 18.42 -0.14 7.29
C GLY A 85 17.29 0.90 7.20
N MET A 86 16.37 0.80 6.24
CA MET A 86 15.23 1.71 6.06
C MET A 86 14.07 1.32 7.00
N VAL A 87 14.34 1.37 8.30
CA VAL A 87 13.43 0.82 9.33
C VAL A 87 12.15 1.66 9.49
N ALA A 88 12.22 2.98 9.30
CA ALA A 88 11.05 3.85 9.39
C ALA A 88 10.05 3.59 8.24
N GLU A 89 10.58 3.43 7.03
CA GLU A 89 9.82 3.09 5.83
C GLU A 89 9.25 1.67 5.94
N GLY A 90 10.07 0.72 6.42
CA GLY A 90 9.63 -0.64 6.74
C GLY A 90 8.44 -0.64 7.70
N ARG A 91 8.51 0.09 8.82
CA ARG A 91 7.39 0.21 9.78
C ARG A 91 6.13 0.81 9.16
N THR A 92 6.28 1.73 8.22
CA THR A 92 5.14 2.33 7.51
C THR A 92 4.42 1.28 6.66
N LEU A 93 5.16 0.44 5.93
CA LEU A 93 4.57 -0.69 5.21
C LEU A 93 3.97 -1.74 6.14
N THR A 94 4.60 -2.01 7.29
CA THR A 94 4.07 -2.94 8.30
C THR A 94 2.72 -2.49 8.85
N ARG A 95 2.50 -1.18 9.07
CA ARG A 95 1.18 -0.67 9.48
C ARG A 95 0.11 -1.02 8.46
N ALA A 96 0.40 -0.79 7.19
CA ALA A 96 -0.55 -1.08 6.13
C ALA A 96 -0.77 -2.60 5.92
N LEU A 97 0.20 -3.45 6.27
CA LEU A 97 -0.02 -4.90 6.37
C LEU A 97 -1.03 -5.27 7.47
N ILE A 98 -0.93 -4.63 8.64
CA ILE A 98 -1.86 -4.84 9.75
C ILE A 98 -3.27 -4.37 9.35
N GLU A 99 -3.38 -3.22 8.69
CA GLU A 99 -4.66 -2.73 8.15
C GLU A 99 -5.29 -3.72 7.16
N ASN A 100 -4.49 -4.29 6.25
CA ASN A 100 -4.96 -5.33 5.34
C ASN A 100 -5.42 -6.59 6.09
N ALA A 101 -4.72 -6.99 7.15
CA ALA A 101 -5.10 -8.14 7.97
C ALA A 101 -6.45 -7.90 8.67
N PHE A 102 -6.69 -6.69 9.19
CA PHE A 102 -8.00 -6.31 9.72
C PHE A 102 -9.08 -6.29 8.64
N GLY A 103 -8.76 -5.82 7.43
CA GLY A 103 -9.68 -5.88 6.29
C GLY A 103 -10.06 -7.32 5.91
N ILE A 104 -9.09 -8.24 5.90
CA ILE A 104 -9.35 -9.67 5.66
C ILE A 104 -10.21 -10.26 6.79
N ALA A 105 -9.93 -9.94 8.06
CA ALA A 105 -10.75 -10.40 9.17
C ALA A 105 -12.20 -9.89 9.07
N ALA A 106 -12.39 -8.63 8.70
CA ALA A 106 -13.72 -8.05 8.47
C ALA A 106 -14.45 -8.72 7.28
N LEU A 107 -13.73 -9.10 6.22
CA LEU A 107 -14.31 -9.88 5.11
C LEU A 107 -14.78 -11.28 5.54
N VAL A 108 -14.22 -11.84 6.61
CA VAL A 108 -14.65 -13.13 7.18
C VAL A 108 -15.84 -12.93 8.12
N ASP A 109 -15.75 -12.00 9.06
CA ASP A 109 -16.74 -11.84 10.12
C ASP A 109 -18.00 -11.11 9.63
N LYS A 110 -17.83 -10.11 8.78
CA LYS A 110 -18.89 -9.19 8.32
C LYS A 110 -18.71 -8.80 6.85
N PRO A 111 -18.75 -9.77 5.92
CA PRO A 111 -18.44 -9.55 4.51
C PRO A 111 -19.25 -8.44 3.87
N GLN A 112 -20.57 -8.40 4.10
CA GLN A 112 -21.44 -7.42 3.45
C GLN A 112 -21.19 -5.99 3.96
N GLU A 113 -21.05 -5.80 5.28
CA GLU A 113 -20.72 -4.49 5.87
C GLU A 113 -19.38 -3.96 5.33
N PHE A 114 -18.36 -4.82 5.26
CA PHE A 114 -17.06 -4.42 4.72
C PHE A 114 -17.12 -4.10 3.22
N MET A 115 -17.86 -4.90 2.45
CA MET A 115 -18.02 -4.67 1.02
C MET A 115 -18.79 -3.38 0.71
N ASP A 116 -19.77 -3.02 1.54
CA ASP A 116 -20.51 -1.77 1.40
C ASP A 116 -19.65 -0.57 1.76
N MET A 117 -18.89 -0.64 2.87
CA MET A 117 -17.87 0.37 3.21
C MET A 117 -16.87 0.58 2.07
N LEU A 118 -16.38 -0.50 1.45
CA LEU A 118 -15.43 -0.42 0.35
C LEU A 118 -16.04 0.23 -0.90
N ARG A 119 -17.32 -0.03 -1.19
CA ARG A 119 -18.05 0.60 -2.30
C ARG A 119 -18.24 2.08 -2.05
N GLU A 120 -18.69 2.45 -0.86
CA GLU A 120 -18.88 3.85 -0.46
C GLU A 120 -17.58 4.65 -0.57
N ASP A 121 -16.45 4.09 -0.12
CA ASP A 121 -15.14 4.73 -0.23
C ASP A 121 -14.69 4.88 -1.69
N SER A 122 -14.92 3.85 -2.51
CA SER A 122 -14.63 3.90 -3.96
C SER A 122 -15.45 4.99 -4.67
N GLU A 123 -16.73 5.10 -4.33
CA GLU A 123 -17.61 6.14 -4.87
C GLU A 123 -17.19 7.54 -4.42
N ALA A 124 -16.85 7.71 -3.14
CA ALA A 124 -16.36 8.97 -2.59
C ALA A 124 -15.05 9.40 -3.28
N SER A 125 -14.12 8.46 -3.49
CA SER A 125 -12.86 8.68 -4.20
C SER A 125 -13.09 9.07 -5.66
N GLY A 126 -13.96 8.34 -6.38
CA GLY A 126 -14.33 8.67 -7.76
C GLY A 126 -14.97 10.05 -7.89
N GLN A 127 -15.85 10.43 -6.95
CA GLN A 127 -16.39 11.78 -6.89
C GLN A 127 -15.31 12.84 -6.59
N ASN A 128 -14.32 12.53 -5.76
CA ASN A 128 -13.21 13.43 -5.48
C ASN A 128 -12.34 13.66 -6.72
N GLN A 129 -12.02 12.61 -7.46
CA GLN A 129 -11.27 12.69 -8.73
C GLN A 129 -12.04 13.48 -9.79
N ARG A 130 -13.34 13.22 -9.98
CA ARG A 130 -14.16 13.99 -10.94
C ARG A 130 -14.21 15.48 -10.60
N LYS A 131 -14.34 15.82 -9.32
CA LYS A 131 -14.33 17.23 -8.89
C LYS A 131 -12.95 17.87 -9.02
N PHE A 132 -11.86 17.09 -8.90
CA PHE A 132 -10.51 17.57 -9.18
C PHE A 132 -10.33 17.89 -10.68
N LEU A 133 -10.70 16.97 -11.58
CA LEU A 133 -10.62 17.18 -13.03
C LEU A 133 -11.44 18.40 -13.49
N LEU A 134 -12.66 18.57 -12.97
CA LEU A 134 -13.48 19.76 -13.23
C LEU A 134 -12.80 21.04 -12.71
N ALA A 135 -12.12 20.98 -11.56
CA ALA A 135 -11.37 22.12 -11.04
C ALA A 135 -10.13 22.42 -11.88
N GLU A 136 -9.45 21.40 -12.41
CA GLU A 136 -8.30 21.53 -13.30
C GLU A 136 -8.70 22.13 -14.65
N ASP A 137 -9.80 21.68 -15.26
CA ASP A 137 -10.39 22.29 -16.46
C ASP A 137 -10.80 23.76 -16.22
N LEU A 138 -11.33 24.06 -15.02
CA LEU A 138 -11.61 25.43 -14.62
C LEU A 138 -10.33 26.26 -14.51
N ILE A 139 -9.25 25.72 -13.96
CA ILE A 139 -7.93 26.40 -13.93
C ILE A 139 -7.41 26.63 -15.35
N ALA A 140 -7.49 25.63 -16.22
CA ALA A 140 -7.05 25.71 -17.61
C ALA A 140 -7.85 26.72 -18.45
N SER A 141 -9.14 26.90 -18.13
CA SER A 141 -10.00 27.91 -18.75
C SER A 141 -9.87 29.32 -18.13
N GLY A 142 -8.90 29.54 -17.24
CA GLY A 142 -8.64 30.84 -16.62
C GLY A 142 -9.65 31.22 -15.52
N ALA A 143 -10.29 30.24 -14.89
CA ALA A 143 -11.23 30.51 -13.81
C ALA A 143 -10.54 31.16 -12.60
N THR A 144 -11.16 32.21 -12.10
CA THR A 144 -10.68 33.01 -10.98
C THR A 144 -10.70 32.20 -9.68
N ARG A 145 -9.75 32.47 -8.78
CA ARG A 145 -9.58 31.82 -7.47
C ARG A 145 -10.88 31.68 -6.66
N ASP A 146 -11.78 32.65 -6.78
CA ASP A 146 -13.08 32.67 -6.10
C ASP A 146 -14.03 31.57 -6.61
N LYS A 147 -13.99 31.23 -7.90
CA LYS A 147 -14.79 30.13 -8.49
C LYS A 147 -14.31 28.76 -7.99
N LEU A 148 -13.00 28.61 -7.81
CA LEU A 148 -12.38 27.40 -7.27
C LEU A 148 -12.67 27.23 -5.76
N GLN A 149 -12.63 28.34 -5.00
CA GLN A 149 -13.03 28.35 -3.59
C GLN A 149 -14.53 28.08 -3.41
N ALA A 150 -15.40 28.59 -4.28
CA ALA A 150 -16.84 28.30 -4.22
C ALA A 150 -17.16 26.82 -4.52
N ALA A 151 -16.49 26.22 -5.51
CA ALA A 151 -16.67 24.81 -5.86
C ALA A 151 -16.20 23.84 -4.76
N SER A 152 -15.13 24.20 -4.04
CA SER A 152 -14.62 23.42 -2.90
C SER A 152 -15.43 23.63 -1.62
N SER A 153 -15.96 24.83 -1.39
CA SER A 153 -16.71 25.19 -0.17
C SER A 153 -18.18 24.74 -0.19
N GLY A 154 -18.79 24.60 -1.37
CA GLY A 154 -20.14 24.04 -1.53
C GLY A 154 -20.26 22.55 -1.14
N ARG A 155 -19.12 21.87 -0.91
CA ARG A 155 -19.04 20.42 -0.65
C ARG A 155 -19.24 20.02 0.83
N ARG A 156 -19.25 20.96 1.79
CA ARG A 156 -19.33 20.65 3.24
C ARG A 156 -20.74 20.54 3.83
N ARG A 157 -21.80 20.78 3.06
CA ARG A 157 -23.18 20.92 3.59
C ARG A 157 -24.20 19.90 3.12
N ARG A 158 -23.79 18.84 2.42
CA ARG A 158 -24.68 17.72 2.06
C ARG A 158 -23.93 16.39 2.15
N SER A 159 -23.85 15.87 3.37
CA SER A 159 -23.79 14.44 3.68
C SER A 159 -24.71 14.25 4.87
#